data_AF-A0A3P9JXB2-F1
#
_entry.id   AF-A0A3P9JXB2-F1
#
_cell.length_a   1.000
_cell.length_b   1.000
_cell.length_c   1.000
_cell.angle_alpha   90.00
_cell.angle_beta   90.00
_cell.angle_gamma   90.00
#
_symmetry.space_group_name_H-M   'P 1'
#
loop_
_entity.id
_entity.type
_entity.pdbx_description
1 polymer ?
#
loop_
_entity_poly.entity_id
_entity_poly.type
_entity_poly.pdbx_seq_one_letter_code
_entity_poly.pdbx_strand_id
1 'polypeptide(L)'
;TFLVSSWMPFCLQNCFNPWWHRFNKVLDTFLREFEIINCPIKLFFTIDTSETIALQESPPGSLVESIKDFTRMFAQQLATEKYMGQIQIIWSIGGLHFSQTQVTFSDITTRENFIRNLVRIKYLGKGTYIDCALKNMTYQMTHYLAKKDAVLFAVIITDGHVTGSPCGGIKMMADKARDQGIHVFSVAASRNIDEIGMREIAGSPTELIQHNPGYPGPRGNPGRRGPRVRRTNICRSFLQKPEFLY
;
A
#
# COMPACT_ATOMS: atom_id res chain seq x y z
N THR A 1 -69.95 20.66 17.69
CA THR A 1 -69.48 20.79 16.29
C THR A 1 -68.80 19.49 15.93
N PHE A 2 -69.31 18.82 14.89
CA PHE A 2 -68.97 17.44 14.53
C PHE A 2 -67.53 17.28 14.01
N LEU A 3 -66.97 16.12 14.35
CA LEU A 3 -65.68 15.57 13.92
C LEU A 3 -65.69 15.22 12.42
N VAL A 4 -64.59 15.55 11.73
CA VAL A 4 -64.25 14.95 10.42
C VAL A 4 -62.99 14.10 10.58
N SER A 5 -63.09 12.99 9.88
CA SER A 5 -62.35 11.75 9.77
C SER A 5 -60.96 11.80 9.11
N SER A 6 -60.17 10.81 9.53
CA SER A 6 -59.33 9.88 8.73
C SER A 6 -57.83 10.14 8.60
N TRP A 7 -57.10 9.01 8.60
CA TRP A 7 -55.66 8.78 8.37
C TRP A 7 -54.72 8.87 9.57
N MET A 8 -54.90 7.93 10.52
CA MET A 8 -53.78 7.36 11.27
C MET A 8 -53.26 6.12 10.52
N PRO A 9 -52.00 6.08 10.06
CA PRO A 9 -51.44 4.86 9.48
C PRO A 9 -51.10 3.86 10.60
N PHE A 10 -51.82 2.73 10.58
CA PHE A 10 -51.40 1.33 10.80
C PHE A 10 -50.22 0.95 11.72
N CYS A 11 -49.74 1.79 12.64
CA CYS A 11 -48.67 1.44 13.58
C CYS A 11 -49.14 1.05 14.98
N LEU A 12 -50.46 0.95 15.22
CA LEU A 12 -51.00 0.73 16.57
C LEU A 12 -51.65 -0.64 16.81
N GLN A 13 -51.47 -1.62 15.92
CA GLN A 13 -52.07 -2.95 16.12
C GLN A 13 -51.14 -4.16 16.04
N ASN A 14 -49.83 -4.00 15.79
CA ASN A 14 -48.96 -5.17 15.59
C ASN A 14 -47.53 -5.10 16.17
N CYS A 15 -47.27 -4.27 17.18
CA CYS A 15 -45.95 -4.24 17.85
C CYS A 15 -45.67 -5.43 18.80
N PHE A 16 -46.61 -6.38 18.96
CA PHE A 16 -46.51 -7.51 19.91
C PHE A 16 -46.72 -8.90 19.28
N ASN A 17 -46.47 -9.06 17.97
CA ASN A 17 -46.49 -10.39 17.36
C ASN A 17 -45.05 -10.95 17.28
N PRO A 18 -44.73 -12.13 17.88
CA PRO A 18 -43.41 -12.76 17.79
C PRO A 18 -42.94 -13.02 16.34
N TRP A 19 -43.87 -13.05 15.39
CA TRP A 19 -43.60 -13.10 13.96
C TRP A 19 -42.96 -11.83 13.39
N TRP A 20 -43.19 -10.66 13.99
CA TRP A 20 -42.60 -9.38 13.56
C TRP A 20 -41.11 -9.28 13.90
N HIS A 21 -40.70 -9.78 15.07
CA HIS A 21 -39.28 -9.93 15.42
C HIS A 21 -38.58 -10.97 14.54
N ARG A 22 -39.30 -12.00 14.10
CA ARG A 22 -38.76 -13.02 13.19
C ARG A 22 -38.63 -12.47 11.76
N PHE A 23 -39.57 -11.66 11.29
CA PHE A 23 -39.49 -10.95 10.00
C PHE A 23 -38.36 -9.92 9.99
N ASN A 24 -38.20 -9.11 11.04
CA ASN A 24 -37.07 -8.17 11.13
C ASN A 24 -35.73 -8.86 11.30
N LYS A 25 -35.67 -10.05 11.91
CA LYS A 25 -34.44 -10.84 11.97
C LYS A 25 -34.15 -11.50 10.63
N VAL A 26 -35.16 -11.95 9.89
CA VAL A 26 -35.00 -12.46 8.51
C VAL A 26 -34.60 -11.33 7.58
N LEU A 27 -35.19 -10.14 7.70
CA LEU A 27 -34.81 -8.93 6.96
C LEU A 27 -33.42 -8.42 7.38
N ASP A 28 -33.04 -8.47 8.66
CA ASP A 28 -31.66 -8.20 9.14
C ASP A 28 -30.68 -9.30 8.68
N THR A 29 -31.15 -10.53 8.44
CA THR A 29 -30.34 -11.63 7.88
C THR A 29 -30.26 -11.55 6.35
N PHE A 30 -31.28 -11.01 5.68
CA PHE A 30 -31.34 -10.76 4.22
C PHE A 30 -30.57 -9.47 3.85
N LEU A 31 -30.66 -8.43 4.68
CA LEU A 31 -29.89 -7.19 4.58
C LEU A 31 -28.43 -7.36 5.06
N ARG A 32 -28.06 -8.54 5.57
CA ARG A 32 -26.68 -8.98 5.79
C ARG A 32 -26.03 -9.60 4.56
N GLU A 33 -26.61 -9.45 3.38
CA GLU A 33 -25.85 -9.63 2.14
C GLU A 33 -24.96 -8.40 1.91
N PHE A 34 -23.64 -8.65 1.86
CA PHE A 34 -22.54 -7.72 1.55
C PHE A 34 -22.01 -6.85 2.71
N GLU A 35 -21.47 -7.47 3.76
CA GLU A 35 -20.53 -6.76 4.64
C GLU A 35 -19.29 -6.36 3.83
N ILE A 36 -19.09 -5.05 3.61
CA ILE A 36 -17.92 -4.52 2.90
C ILE A 36 -16.67 -4.76 3.75
N ILE A 37 -15.74 -5.54 3.22
CA ILE A 37 -14.43 -5.81 3.82
C ILE A 37 -13.49 -4.66 3.46
N ASN A 38 -13.15 -3.85 4.45
CA ASN A 38 -12.16 -2.79 4.29
C ASN A 38 -10.74 -3.39 4.30
N CYS A 39 -10.00 -3.14 3.22
CA CYS A 39 -8.60 -3.49 3.06
C CYS A 39 -7.75 -2.22 3.06
N PRO A 40 -7.34 -1.72 4.25
CA PRO A 40 -6.43 -0.61 4.33
C PRO A 40 -5.05 -1.02 3.81
N ILE A 41 -4.49 -0.21 2.93
CA ILE A 41 -3.15 -0.39 2.36
C ILE A 41 -2.34 0.87 2.66
N LYS A 42 -1.15 0.68 3.23
CA LYS A 42 -0.16 1.74 3.37
C LYS A 42 0.90 1.55 2.31
N LEU A 43 1.10 2.58 1.49
CA LEU A 43 2.18 2.65 0.52
C LEU A 43 3.20 3.70 0.96
N PHE A 44 4.48 3.37 0.92
CA PHE A 44 5.55 4.28 1.30
C PHE A 44 6.60 4.40 0.19
N PHE A 45 6.82 5.62 -0.30
CA PHE A 45 7.85 5.90 -1.29
C PHE A 45 9.17 6.28 -0.63
N THR A 46 10.24 5.67 -1.08
CA THR A 46 11.62 5.98 -0.67
C THR A 46 12.39 6.41 -1.91
N ILE A 47 12.59 7.72 -2.06
CA ILE A 47 13.09 8.32 -3.32
C ILE A 47 14.56 8.69 -3.16
N ASP A 48 15.41 8.13 -4.01
CA ASP A 48 16.81 8.51 -4.08
C ASP A 48 16.96 9.88 -4.75
N THR A 49 17.61 10.78 -4.04
CA THR A 49 17.91 12.14 -4.47
C THR A 49 19.37 12.49 -4.22
N SER A 50 20.23 11.46 -4.18
CA SER A 50 21.68 11.57 -4.10
C SER A 50 22.29 12.18 -5.35
N GLU A 51 23.60 12.41 -5.31
CA GLU A 51 24.34 12.96 -6.45
C GLU A 51 24.31 12.07 -7.67
N THR A 52 24.33 10.74 -7.50
CA THR A 52 24.33 9.79 -8.64
C THR A 52 23.04 9.86 -9.44
N ILE A 53 21.92 10.19 -8.80
CA ILE A 53 20.65 10.48 -9.48
C ILE A 53 20.62 11.92 -9.99
N ALA A 54 20.91 12.90 -9.12
CA ALA A 54 20.71 14.31 -9.43
C ALA A 54 21.63 14.82 -10.56
N LEU A 55 22.82 14.25 -10.73
CA LEU A 55 23.77 14.66 -11.76
C LEU A 55 23.77 13.76 -12.99
N GLN A 56 22.89 12.74 -13.04
CA GLN A 56 22.87 11.79 -14.15
C GLN A 56 22.39 12.42 -15.47
N GLU A 57 21.48 13.38 -15.38
CA GLU A 57 20.88 14.06 -16.53
C GLU A 57 21.10 15.58 -16.46
N SER A 58 21.15 16.22 -17.62
CA SER A 58 21.27 17.68 -17.74
C SER A 58 19.90 18.32 -17.95
N PRO A 59 19.59 19.43 -17.24
CA PRO A 59 20.36 20.05 -16.16
C PRO A 59 20.31 19.23 -14.85
N PRO A 60 21.24 19.46 -13.90
CA PRO A 60 21.21 18.81 -12.59
C PRO A 60 19.84 18.87 -11.90
N GLY A 61 19.33 17.71 -11.49
CA GLY A 61 18.03 17.53 -10.85
C GLY A 61 16.89 17.17 -11.81
N SER A 62 17.11 17.20 -13.13
CA SER A 62 16.09 16.83 -14.13
C SER A 62 15.54 15.40 -13.95
N LEU A 63 16.42 14.43 -13.68
CA LEU A 63 15.99 13.06 -13.38
C LEU A 63 15.15 12.98 -12.10
N VAL A 64 15.49 13.76 -11.07
CA VAL A 64 14.73 13.83 -9.82
C VAL A 64 13.31 14.37 -10.06
N GLU A 65 13.18 15.39 -10.92
CA GLU A 65 11.86 15.90 -11.32
C GLU A 65 11.06 14.84 -12.10
N SER A 66 11.71 14.10 -13.00
CA SER A 66 11.06 12.98 -13.70
C SER A 66 10.58 11.88 -12.75
N ILE A 67 11.37 11.55 -11.72
CA ILE A 67 10.98 10.60 -10.66
C ILE A 67 9.80 11.14 -9.83
N LYS A 68 9.78 12.43 -9.51
CA LYS A 68 8.65 13.08 -8.82
C LYS A 68 7.38 13.01 -9.67
N ASP A 69 7.49 13.25 -10.97
CA ASP A 69 6.35 13.16 -11.89
C ASP A 69 5.84 11.73 -12.02
N PHE A 70 6.73 10.75 -12.18
CA PHE A 70 6.37 9.33 -12.14
C PHE A 70 5.65 8.96 -10.84
N THR A 71 6.20 9.35 -9.69
CA THR A 71 5.64 9.04 -8.37
C THR A 71 4.25 9.68 -8.19
N ARG A 72 4.08 10.91 -8.67
CA ARG A 72 2.78 11.59 -8.68
C ARG A 72 1.77 10.84 -9.55
N MET A 73 2.15 10.46 -10.77
CA MET A 73 1.29 9.71 -11.69
C MET A 73 0.91 8.35 -11.10
N PHE A 74 1.87 7.62 -10.54
CA PHE A 74 1.63 6.37 -9.82
C PHE A 74 0.59 6.58 -8.70
N ALA A 75 0.82 7.56 -7.83
CA ALA A 75 -0.09 7.85 -6.72
C ALA A 75 -1.50 8.23 -7.21
N GLN A 76 -1.62 8.92 -8.33
CA GLN A 76 -2.91 9.28 -8.95
C GLN A 76 -3.70 8.07 -9.45
N GLN A 77 -3.01 7.01 -9.91
CA GLN A 77 -3.64 5.77 -10.37
C GLN A 77 -4.13 4.87 -9.22
N LEU A 78 -3.74 5.15 -7.98
CA LEU A 78 -4.24 4.41 -6.81
C LEU A 78 -5.69 4.79 -6.51
N ALA A 79 -6.61 4.13 -7.20
CA ALA A 79 -8.04 4.30 -7.01
C ALA A 79 -8.55 3.48 -5.81
N THR A 80 -9.48 4.08 -5.06
CA THR A 80 -10.31 3.36 -4.10
C THR A 80 -11.34 2.57 -4.88
N GLU A 81 -11.04 1.30 -5.14
CA GLU A 81 -11.93 0.43 -5.90
C GLU A 81 -12.75 -0.49 -4.98
N LYS A 82 -14.00 -0.72 -5.38
CA LYS A 82 -14.84 -1.78 -4.81
C LYS A 82 -14.68 -3.03 -5.68
N TYR A 83 -13.87 -3.97 -5.23
CA TYR A 83 -13.71 -5.22 -5.95
C TYR A 83 -14.87 -6.17 -5.62
N MET A 84 -15.54 -6.68 -6.66
CA MET A 84 -16.69 -7.59 -6.58
C MET A 84 -17.82 -7.13 -5.63
N GLY A 85 -17.96 -5.82 -5.41
CA GLY A 85 -18.96 -5.23 -4.51
C GLY A 85 -18.76 -5.54 -3.02
N GLN A 86 -17.69 -6.25 -2.64
CA GLN A 86 -17.46 -6.76 -1.29
C GLN A 86 -16.16 -6.27 -0.65
N ILE A 87 -15.16 -5.89 -1.44
CA ILE A 87 -13.85 -5.48 -0.93
C ILE A 87 -13.64 -4.02 -1.24
N GLN A 88 -13.34 -3.22 -0.23
CA GLN A 88 -13.00 -1.81 -0.38
C GLN A 88 -11.52 -1.59 -0.07
N ILE A 89 -10.75 -1.24 -1.09
CA ILE A 89 -9.33 -0.91 -0.93
C ILE A 89 -9.20 0.55 -0.50
N ILE A 90 -8.47 0.81 0.59
CA ILE A 90 -8.29 2.16 1.14
C ILE A 90 -6.80 2.47 1.22
N TRP A 91 -6.32 3.39 0.39
CA TRP A 91 -4.92 3.76 0.32
C TRP A 91 -4.56 4.86 1.33
N SER A 92 -3.40 4.74 1.97
CA SER A 92 -2.73 5.83 2.68
C SER A 92 -1.27 5.84 2.24
N ILE A 93 -0.76 7.02 1.89
CA ILE A 93 0.52 7.17 1.20
C ILE A 93 1.44 8.06 2.03
N GLY A 94 2.70 7.66 2.18
CA GLY A 94 3.74 8.49 2.78
C GLY A 94 5.03 8.38 1.99
N GLY A 95 6.05 9.14 2.38
CA GLY A 95 7.34 9.01 1.75
C GLY A 95 8.46 9.81 2.39
N LEU A 96 9.67 9.33 2.12
CA LEU A 96 10.92 10.01 2.41
C LEU A 96 11.76 10.10 1.14
N HIS A 97 12.62 11.10 1.07
CA HIS A 97 13.69 11.13 0.09
C HIS A 97 15.04 11.10 0.79
N PHE A 98 16.05 10.55 0.13
CA PHE A 98 17.33 10.30 0.75
C PHE A 98 18.52 10.60 -0.15
N SER A 99 19.66 10.71 0.51
CA SER A 99 21.00 10.59 -0.03
C SER A 99 21.87 9.97 1.06
N GLN A 100 22.87 10.67 1.57
CA GLN A 100 23.54 10.33 2.83
C GLN A 100 22.68 10.65 4.06
N THR A 101 21.70 11.54 3.93
CA THR A 101 20.69 11.86 4.95
C THR A 101 19.29 11.51 4.46
N GLN A 102 18.33 11.36 5.36
CA GLN A 102 16.95 10.98 5.04
C GLN A 102 16.00 12.07 5.52
N VAL A 103 15.10 12.53 4.66
CA VAL A 103 14.10 13.54 4.99
C VAL A 103 12.72 12.99 4.65
N THR A 104 11.88 12.82 5.66
CA THR A 104 10.45 12.50 5.48
C THR A 104 9.76 13.73 4.92
N PHE A 105 9.34 13.67 3.65
CA PHE A 105 8.62 14.77 3.03
C PHE A 105 7.11 14.65 3.28
N SER A 106 6.60 13.44 3.54
CA SER A 106 5.20 13.20 3.86
C SER A 106 5.05 12.05 4.85
N ASP A 107 4.36 12.32 5.96
CA ASP A 107 3.80 11.27 6.80
C ASP A 107 2.78 10.44 5.99
N ILE A 108 2.40 9.28 6.53
CA ILE A 108 1.30 8.48 5.97
C ILE A 108 0.01 9.30 6.02
N THR A 109 -0.51 9.68 4.86
CA THR A 109 -1.62 10.62 4.73
C THR A 109 -2.47 10.30 3.50
N THR A 110 -3.41 11.20 3.14
CA THR A 110 -4.22 11.06 1.94
C THR A 110 -3.38 11.30 0.67
N ARG A 111 -3.86 10.77 -0.45
CA ARG A 111 -3.21 10.94 -1.77
C ARG A 111 -2.96 12.42 -2.10
N GLU A 112 -3.92 13.29 -1.82
CA GLU A 112 -3.81 14.73 -2.11
C GLU A 112 -2.71 15.40 -1.29
N ASN A 113 -2.63 15.08 0.00
CA ASN A 113 -1.59 15.62 0.88
C ASN A 113 -0.21 15.12 0.49
N PHE A 114 -0.09 13.83 0.19
CA PHE A 114 1.14 13.23 -0.29
C PHE A 114 1.64 13.92 -1.56
N ILE A 115 0.78 14.09 -2.58
CA ILE A 115 1.15 14.76 -3.84
C ILE A 115 1.58 16.22 -3.60
N ARG A 116 0.87 16.96 -2.74
CA ARG A 116 1.23 18.35 -2.39
C ARG A 116 2.61 18.46 -1.72
N ASN A 117 3.01 17.45 -0.96
CA ASN A 117 4.31 17.41 -0.31
C ASN A 117 5.41 16.94 -1.28
N LEU A 118 5.11 15.94 -2.11
CA LEU A 118 6.03 15.37 -3.11
C LEU A 118 6.62 16.44 -4.04
N VAL A 119 5.78 17.37 -4.53
CA VAL A 119 6.24 18.41 -5.48
C VAL A 119 7.26 19.37 -4.87
N ARG A 120 7.33 19.46 -3.53
CA ARG A 120 8.24 20.37 -2.80
C ARG A 120 9.62 19.79 -2.56
N ILE A 121 9.83 18.51 -2.89
CA ILE A 121 11.12 17.85 -2.74
C ILE A 121 12.17 18.61 -3.56
N LYS A 122 13.30 18.86 -2.92
CA LYS A 122 14.54 19.31 -3.53
C LYS A 122 15.58 18.22 -3.29
N TYR A 123 16.38 17.90 -4.30
CA TYR A 123 17.36 16.84 -4.16
C TYR A 123 18.41 17.21 -3.10
N LEU A 124 18.91 16.20 -2.38
CA LEU A 124 19.89 16.39 -1.33
C LEU A 124 21.32 16.38 -1.86
N GLY A 125 21.58 15.60 -2.93
CA GLY A 125 22.91 15.38 -3.48
C GLY A 125 23.81 14.59 -2.53
N LYS A 126 25.13 14.66 -2.75
CA LYS A 126 26.16 13.92 -2.00
C LYS A 126 25.99 12.40 -2.12
N GLY A 127 26.42 11.64 -1.09
CA GLY A 127 26.43 10.18 -1.11
C GLY A 127 25.04 9.51 -1.10
N THR A 128 25.04 8.18 -1.16
CA THR A 128 23.85 7.34 -1.30
C THR A 128 23.84 6.26 -0.21
N TYR A 129 23.09 6.49 0.87
CA TYR A 129 22.97 5.59 2.03
C TYR A 129 21.59 4.91 2.06
N ILE A 130 21.42 3.92 1.17
CA ILE A 130 20.18 3.17 0.98
C ILE A 130 19.78 2.40 2.25
N ASP A 131 20.75 1.88 3.00
CA ASP A 131 20.50 1.14 4.25
C ASP A 131 19.83 2.02 5.32
N CYS A 132 20.25 3.28 5.45
CA CYS A 132 19.62 4.24 6.35
C CYS A 132 18.23 4.64 5.86
N ALA A 133 18.03 4.73 4.54
CA ALA A 133 16.71 4.98 3.95
C ALA A 133 15.74 3.85 4.26
N LEU A 134 16.15 2.59 4.08
CA LEU A 134 15.38 1.40 4.43
C LEU A 134 15.04 1.34 5.92
N LYS A 135 16.01 1.65 6.79
CA LYS A 135 15.81 1.71 8.23
C LYS A 135 14.76 2.75 8.63
N ASN A 136 14.85 3.97 8.08
CA ASN A 136 13.89 5.03 8.38
C ASN A 136 12.52 4.73 7.78
N MET A 137 12.44 4.24 6.54
CA MET A 137 11.17 3.78 5.92
C MET A 137 10.49 2.73 6.79
N THR A 138 11.23 1.71 7.25
CA THR A 138 10.70 0.67 8.12
C THR A 138 10.15 1.27 9.41
N TYR A 139 10.87 2.22 10.01
CA TYR A 139 10.41 2.94 11.18
C TYR A 139 9.11 3.71 10.90
N GLN A 140 9.03 4.52 9.85
CA GLN A 140 7.84 5.31 9.51
C GLN A 140 6.60 4.43 9.27
N MET A 141 6.77 3.28 8.61
CA MET A 141 5.66 2.38 8.29
C MET A 141 5.16 1.60 9.52
N THR A 142 6.06 1.27 10.44
CA THR A 142 5.75 0.42 11.59
C THR A 142 5.47 1.20 12.87
N HIS A 143 6.01 2.40 13.07
CA HIS A 143 5.90 3.13 14.33
C HIS A 143 4.44 3.46 14.72
N TYR A 144 3.58 3.77 13.74
CA TYR A 144 2.17 4.06 13.95
C TYR A 144 1.29 2.79 13.98
N LEU A 145 1.62 1.81 14.83
CA LEU A 145 0.94 0.51 15.04
C LEU A 145 -0.58 0.56 15.35
N ALA A 146 -1.26 1.69 15.18
CA ALA A 146 -2.69 1.86 15.50
C ALA A 146 -3.65 1.09 14.58
N LYS A 147 -3.20 0.52 13.45
CA LYS A 147 -4.00 -0.40 12.63
C LYS A 147 -3.18 -1.64 12.28
N LYS A 148 -3.25 -2.66 13.14
CA LYS A 148 -2.65 -4.00 12.94
C LYS A 148 -3.11 -4.74 11.67
N ASP A 149 -4.04 -4.15 10.90
CA ASP A 149 -4.71 -4.81 9.79
C ASP A 149 -4.36 -4.22 8.41
N ALA A 150 -3.46 -3.23 8.32
CA ALA A 150 -3.05 -2.68 7.04
C ALA A 150 -1.99 -3.53 6.33
N VAL A 151 -2.13 -3.70 5.02
CA VAL A 151 -1.08 -4.28 4.18
C VAL A 151 -0.06 -3.19 3.86
N LEU A 152 1.23 -3.52 3.95
CA LEU A 152 2.33 -2.57 3.88
C LEU A 152 3.13 -2.79 2.61
N PHE A 153 3.23 -1.77 1.76
CA PHE A 153 4.08 -1.75 0.57
C PHE A 153 5.08 -0.62 0.65
N ALA A 154 6.33 -0.92 0.30
CA ALA A 154 7.39 0.06 0.13
C ALA A 154 7.90 0.03 -1.30
N VAL A 155 8.02 1.21 -1.91
CA VAL A 155 8.59 1.39 -3.25
C VAL A 155 9.86 2.22 -3.11
N ILE A 156 11.00 1.61 -3.40
CA ILE A 156 12.32 2.24 -3.33
C ILE A 156 12.71 2.59 -4.77
N ILE A 157 12.88 3.88 -5.05
CA ILE A 157 13.27 4.38 -6.36
C ILE A 157 14.72 4.84 -6.29
N THR A 158 15.63 4.16 -6.98
CA THR A 158 17.08 4.40 -6.95
C THR A 158 17.75 3.79 -8.19
N ASP A 159 19.00 4.14 -8.43
CA ASP A 159 19.89 3.45 -9.36
C ASP A 159 20.59 2.25 -8.69
N GLY A 160 20.43 2.08 -7.37
CA GLY A 160 21.07 1.02 -6.60
C GLY A 160 22.50 1.34 -6.19
N HIS A 161 23.05 2.49 -6.60
CA HIS A 161 24.42 2.87 -6.28
C HIS A 161 24.57 3.17 -4.79
N VAL A 162 25.71 2.80 -4.22
CA VAL A 162 25.99 2.96 -2.79
C VAL A 162 27.34 3.59 -2.59
N THR A 163 27.37 4.70 -1.84
CA THR A 163 28.63 5.33 -1.44
C THR A 163 29.01 5.02 0.01
N GLY A 164 28.12 4.39 0.78
CA GLY A 164 28.36 3.98 2.16
C GLY A 164 27.16 3.27 2.79
N SER A 165 27.39 2.58 3.91
CA SER A 165 26.34 1.83 4.63
C SER A 165 26.49 1.92 6.15
N PRO A 166 26.34 3.12 6.75
CA PRO A 166 26.53 3.30 8.19
C PRO A 166 25.37 2.75 9.04
N CYS A 167 24.26 2.34 8.42
CA CYS A 167 23.10 1.78 9.10
C CYS A 167 23.04 0.25 9.10
N GLY A 168 24.04 -0.44 8.53
CA GLY A 168 24.22 -1.90 8.62
C GLY A 168 24.07 -2.64 7.30
N GLY A 169 24.01 -1.95 6.16
CA GLY A 169 23.98 -2.56 4.82
C GLY A 169 22.57 -2.81 4.27
N ILE A 170 22.44 -2.75 2.94
CA ILE A 170 21.15 -2.80 2.23
C ILE A 170 20.42 -4.09 2.52
N LYS A 171 21.06 -5.23 2.22
CA LYS A 171 20.44 -6.55 2.42
C LYS A 171 19.86 -6.72 3.81
N MET A 172 20.62 -6.37 4.85
CA MET A 172 20.19 -6.51 6.24
C MET A 172 18.98 -5.61 6.57
N MET A 173 18.97 -4.37 6.10
CA MET A 173 17.85 -3.45 6.37
C MET A 173 16.61 -3.80 5.54
N ALA A 174 16.78 -4.29 4.31
CA ALA A 174 15.70 -4.78 3.47
C ALA A 174 15.06 -6.05 4.08
N ASP A 175 15.88 -7.00 4.55
CA ASP A 175 15.40 -8.21 5.23
C ASP A 175 14.62 -7.83 6.51
N LYS A 176 15.10 -6.87 7.31
CA LYS A 176 14.37 -6.35 8.47
C LYS A 176 13.02 -5.73 8.09
N ALA A 177 12.93 -5.01 6.98
CA ALA A 177 11.66 -4.45 6.50
C ALA A 177 10.67 -5.57 6.15
N ARG A 178 11.12 -6.61 5.44
CA ARG A 178 10.31 -7.79 5.10
C ARG A 178 9.85 -8.55 6.33
N ASP A 179 10.72 -8.71 7.33
CA ASP A 179 10.39 -9.36 8.60
C ASP A 179 9.29 -8.60 9.38
N GLN A 180 9.16 -7.28 9.15
CA GLN A 180 8.05 -6.46 9.66
C GLN A 180 6.77 -6.57 8.81
N GLY A 181 6.75 -7.42 7.79
CA GLY A 181 5.60 -7.64 6.90
C GLY A 181 5.43 -6.56 5.83
N ILE A 182 6.51 -5.85 5.49
CA ILE A 182 6.54 -4.88 4.39
C ILE A 182 6.91 -5.60 3.10
N HIS A 183 6.08 -5.46 2.08
CA HIS A 183 6.37 -5.88 0.71
C HIS A 183 7.25 -4.79 0.06
N VAL A 184 8.48 -5.15 -0.33
CA VAL A 184 9.52 -4.20 -0.72
C VAL A 184 9.81 -4.34 -2.20
N PHE A 185 9.51 -3.30 -2.98
CA PHE A 185 9.80 -3.22 -4.41
C PHE A 185 10.91 -2.22 -4.69
N SER A 186 11.84 -2.59 -5.57
CA SER A 186 12.85 -1.67 -6.12
C SER A 186 12.46 -1.26 -7.55
N VAL A 187 12.43 0.03 -7.82
CA VAL A 187 12.18 0.61 -9.14
C VAL A 187 13.42 1.35 -9.59
N ALA A 188 13.94 0.98 -10.76
CA ALA A 188 15.10 1.63 -11.36
C ALA A 188 14.76 3.08 -11.70
N ALA A 189 15.53 4.02 -11.17
CA ALA A 189 15.40 5.44 -11.46
C ALA A 189 15.82 5.78 -12.90
N SER A 190 16.73 4.99 -13.48
CA SER A 190 17.29 5.21 -14.80
C SER A 190 17.72 3.90 -15.45
N ARG A 191 18.31 3.96 -16.65
CA ARG A 191 18.88 2.79 -17.34
C ARG A 191 20.25 2.37 -16.81
N ASN A 192 20.94 3.26 -16.10
CA ASN A 192 22.25 2.97 -15.53
C ASN A 192 22.05 2.60 -14.06
N ILE A 193 22.14 1.30 -13.76
CA ILE A 193 21.84 0.78 -12.43
C ILE A 193 22.98 -0.09 -11.91
N ASP A 194 23.14 -0.11 -10.60
CA ASP A 194 23.86 -1.14 -9.86
C ASP A 194 22.91 -2.30 -9.58
N GLU A 195 23.02 -3.36 -10.39
CA GLU A 195 22.18 -4.54 -10.28
C GLU A 195 22.28 -5.25 -8.92
N ILE A 196 23.45 -5.19 -8.27
CA ILE A 196 23.65 -5.83 -6.98
C ILE A 196 22.87 -5.06 -5.93
N GLY A 197 23.02 -3.73 -5.88
CA GLY A 197 22.26 -2.86 -4.98
C GLY A 197 20.75 -3.02 -5.18
N MET A 198 20.28 -2.99 -6.42
CA MET A 198 18.87 -3.21 -6.76
C MET A 198 18.35 -4.58 -6.29
N ARG A 199 19.14 -5.64 -6.49
CA ARG A 199 18.79 -7.01 -6.06
C ARG A 199 18.77 -7.14 -4.54
N GLU A 200 19.67 -6.50 -3.82
CA GLU A 200 19.66 -6.51 -2.36
C GLU A 200 18.42 -5.80 -1.79
N ILE A 201 17.97 -4.72 -2.44
CA ILE A 201 16.72 -4.02 -2.09
C ILE A 201 15.52 -4.92 -2.35
N ALA A 202 15.44 -5.59 -3.50
CA ALA A 202 14.30 -6.44 -3.88
C ALA A 202 14.26 -7.79 -3.12
N GLY A 203 15.43 -8.35 -2.80
CA GLY A 203 15.57 -9.65 -2.15
C GLY A 203 15.53 -10.84 -3.12
N SER A 204 15.45 -12.06 -2.58
CA SER A 204 15.31 -13.30 -3.37
C SER A 204 14.10 -13.23 -4.30
N PRO A 205 14.18 -13.74 -5.55
CA PRO A 205 13.14 -13.56 -6.55
C PRO A 205 11.87 -14.32 -6.17
N THR A 206 10.98 -13.66 -5.46
CA THR A 206 9.53 -13.87 -5.57
C THR A 206 8.84 -12.63 -6.14
N GLU A 207 9.55 -11.51 -6.32
CA GLU A 207 8.99 -10.24 -6.80
C GLU A 207 9.97 -9.46 -7.73
N LEU A 208 10.82 -10.16 -8.50
CA LEU A 208 11.43 -9.57 -9.70
C LEU A 208 10.44 -9.77 -10.86
N ILE A 209 9.66 -8.75 -11.19
CA ILE A 209 8.82 -8.77 -12.39
C ILE A 209 9.75 -8.61 -13.60
N GLN A 210 10.29 -9.73 -14.09
CA GLN A 210 10.77 -9.85 -15.45
C GLN A 210 9.67 -10.52 -16.27
N HIS A 211 9.22 -9.83 -17.33
CA HIS A 211 8.16 -10.28 -18.22
C HIS A 211 8.60 -11.55 -18.99
N ASN A 212 8.11 -12.73 -18.58
CA ASN A 212 8.15 -13.91 -19.44
C ASN A 212 6.93 -14.84 -19.15
N PRO A 213 6.07 -15.13 -20.15
CA PRO A 213 4.83 -15.84 -19.93
C PRO A 213 5.04 -17.36 -20.00
N GLY A 214 4.84 -18.03 -18.87
CA GLY A 214 4.63 -19.47 -18.84
C GLY A 214 5.09 -20.11 -17.55
N TYR A 215 4.16 -20.54 -16.71
CA TYR A 215 3.99 -21.92 -16.23
C TYR A 215 2.80 -22.01 -15.23
N PRO A 216 2.12 -23.16 -15.13
CA PRO A 216 0.77 -23.29 -14.58
C PRO A 216 0.77 -23.52 -13.06
N GLY A 217 -0.28 -23.03 -12.40
CA GLY A 217 -0.49 -23.16 -10.95
C GLY A 217 -0.87 -24.57 -10.47
N PRO A 218 -0.60 -24.93 -9.21
CA PRO A 218 -0.90 -26.24 -8.64
C PRO A 218 -2.37 -26.40 -8.25
N ARG A 219 -2.92 -27.60 -8.49
CA ARG A 219 -4.27 -28.01 -8.08
C ARG A 219 -4.29 -28.44 -6.61
N GLY A 220 -5.12 -27.79 -5.79
CA GLY A 220 -5.39 -28.17 -4.40
C GLY A 220 -6.83 -28.69 -4.21
N ASN A 221 -6.96 -29.81 -3.52
CA ASN A 221 -8.19 -30.58 -3.29
C ASN A 221 -9.13 -29.92 -2.23
N PRO A 222 -10.47 -29.99 -2.37
CA PRO A 222 -11.39 -29.35 -1.45
C PRO A 222 -11.80 -30.32 -0.33
N GLY A 223 -11.45 -30.00 0.92
CA GLY A 223 -11.97 -30.76 2.06
C GLY A 223 -11.28 -30.50 3.38
N ARG A 224 -11.65 -29.41 4.06
CA ARG A 224 -11.72 -29.25 5.53
C ARG A 224 -12.16 -27.83 5.87
N ARG A 225 -13.22 -27.69 6.68
CA ARG A 225 -13.64 -26.38 7.24
C ARG A 225 -12.56 -25.91 8.23
N GLY A 226 -11.75 -24.94 7.80
CA GLY A 226 -10.76 -24.27 8.62
C GLY A 226 -11.35 -23.16 9.49
N PRO A 227 -10.64 -22.73 10.54
CA PRO A 227 -11.10 -21.75 11.52
C PRO A 227 -11.30 -20.36 10.87
N ARG A 228 -12.18 -19.56 11.48
CA ARG A 228 -12.57 -18.20 11.11
C ARG A 228 -11.34 -17.40 10.58
N VAL A 229 -11.23 -17.31 9.26
CA VAL A 229 -10.13 -16.61 8.55
C VAL A 229 -10.14 -15.16 9.04
N ARG A 230 -9.06 -14.71 9.68
CA ARG A 230 -8.94 -13.31 10.10
C ARG A 230 -9.07 -12.43 8.86
N ARG A 231 -9.88 -11.35 8.91
CA ARG A 231 -10.15 -10.44 7.77
C ARG A 231 -8.87 -9.95 7.08
N THR A 232 -7.76 -9.85 7.81
CA THR A 232 -6.42 -9.54 7.31
C THR A 232 -5.88 -10.54 6.28
N ASN A 233 -6.19 -11.83 6.42
CA ASN A 233 -5.78 -12.85 5.47
C ASN A 233 -6.52 -12.71 4.13
N ILE A 234 -7.75 -12.19 4.13
CA ILE A 234 -8.53 -11.96 2.90
C ILE A 234 -7.87 -10.84 2.09
N CYS A 235 -7.57 -9.70 2.70
CA CYS A 235 -6.88 -8.59 2.02
C CYS A 235 -5.47 -8.97 1.51
N ARG A 236 -4.68 -9.71 2.31
CA ARG A 236 -3.36 -10.20 1.88
C ARG A 236 -3.46 -11.18 0.71
N SER A 237 -4.34 -12.17 0.80
CA SER A 237 -4.54 -13.16 -0.29
C SER A 237 -5.08 -12.52 -1.57
N PHE A 238 -5.78 -11.40 -1.43
CA PHE A 238 -6.34 -10.65 -2.55
C PHE A 238 -5.27 -9.85 -3.31
N LEU A 239 -4.39 -9.17 -2.59
CA LEU A 239 -3.33 -8.34 -3.16
C LEU A 239 -2.13 -9.14 -3.69
N GLN A 240 -2.01 -10.43 -3.32
CA GLN A 240 -1.03 -11.36 -3.89
C GLN A 240 -1.49 -12.02 -5.20
N LYS A 241 -2.68 -11.69 -5.70
CA LYS A 241 -3.09 -12.17 -7.02
C LYS A 241 -2.23 -11.52 -8.10
N PRO A 242 -1.82 -12.28 -9.14
CA PRO A 242 -1.01 -11.76 -10.24
C PRO A 242 -1.66 -10.57 -10.95
N GLU A 243 -2.98 -10.43 -10.86
CA GLU A 243 -3.75 -9.32 -11.42
C GLU A 243 -3.45 -7.94 -10.77
N PHE A 244 -2.87 -7.91 -9.57
CA PHE A 244 -2.50 -6.68 -8.85
C PHE A 244 -0.98 -6.47 -8.75
N LEU A 245 -0.19 -7.35 -9.37
CA LEU A 245 1.28 -7.33 -9.38
C LEU A 245 1.83 -6.87 -10.74
N TYR A 246 1.10 -6.03 -11.48
CA TYR A 246 1.51 -5.51 -12.79
C TYR A 246 2.40 -4.26 -12.68
#